data_AF-A0A1R3IMX3-F1
#
_entry.id   AF-A0A1R3IMX3-F1
#
_cell.length_a   1.000
_cell.length_b   1.000
_cell.length_c   1.000
_cell.angle_alpha   90.00
_cell.angle_beta   90.00
_cell.angle_gamma   90.00
#
_symmetry.space_group_name_H-M   'P 1'
#
loop_
_entity.id
_entity.type
_entity.pdbx_description
1 polymer ?
#
loop_
_entity_poly.entity_id
_entity_poly.type
_entity_poly.pdbx_seq_one_letter_code
_entity_poly.pdbx_strand_id
1 'polypeptide(L)'
;MFQMLYNQPVMDACNVVSLAAAYYYHGLILDEGNTEKYHGMAVAALQAADEYFKESKKACEVFNAAHPLSRNPPLWGTMKYLSEKIPKDTSSKVRINRDLYSHEKIMETAPTLPDFALALKPDEYQLPAVDPLWNESVQLSHIGSNQVKCDKR
;
A
#
# COMPACT_ATOMS: atom_id res chain seq x y z
N MET A 1 -11.73 2.45 -23.70
CA MET A 1 -10.77 1.46 -23.14
C MET A 1 -10.12 2.05 -21.88
N PHE A 2 -10.94 2.49 -20.93
CA PHE A 2 -10.54 3.13 -19.67
C PHE A 2 -11.13 2.36 -18.48
N GLN A 3 -11.24 1.04 -18.64
CA GLN A 3 -11.72 0.14 -17.60
C GLN A 3 -10.52 -0.48 -16.87
N MET A 4 -9.58 0.36 -16.42
CA MET A 4 -8.80 0.05 -15.23
C MET A 4 -9.75 0.23 -14.04
N LEU A 5 -10.71 -0.69 -13.91
CA LEU A 5 -11.32 -0.95 -12.62
C LEU A 5 -10.15 -1.21 -11.69
N TYR A 6 -9.98 -0.28 -10.75
CA TYR A 6 -9.30 -0.44 -9.48
C TYR A 6 -8.92 -1.91 -9.25
N ASN A 7 -7.64 -2.23 -9.34
CA ASN A 7 -7.11 -3.57 -9.07
C ASN A 7 -7.26 -3.85 -7.56
N GLN A 8 -8.49 -4.14 -7.14
CA GLN A 8 -8.88 -4.54 -5.80
C GLN A 8 -7.87 -5.53 -5.19
N PRO A 9 -7.45 -6.62 -5.88
CA PRO A 9 -6.46 -7.56 -5.31
C PRO A 9 -5.07 -6.96 -5.02
N VAL A 10 -4.63 -5.91 -5.73
CA VAL A 10 -3.34 -5.23 -5.47
C VAL A 10 -3.43 -4.35 -4.23
N MET A 11 -4.48 -3.53 -4.16
CA MET A 11 -4.75 -2.70 -3.00
C MET A 11 -4.95 -3.57 -1.76
N ASP A 12 -5.64 -4.69 -1.89
CA ASP A 12 -5.86 -5.67 -0.82
C ASP A 12 -4.54 -6.31 -0.37
N ALA A 13 -3.69 -6.79 -1.30
CA ALA A 13 -2.40 -7.38 -0.93
C ALA A 13 -1.46 -6.40 -0.22
N CYS A 14 -1.32 -5.16 -0.71
CA CYS A 14 -0.49 -4.13 -0.08
C CYS A 14 -1.05 -3.67 1.27
N ASN A 15 -2.36 -3.51 1.38
CA ASN A 15 -3.02 -3.14 2.64
C ASN A 15 -2.76 -4.22 3.70
N VAL A 16 -2.91 -5.49 3.36
CA VAL A 16 -2.67 -6.61 4.27
C VAL A 16 -1.19 -6.70 4.72
N VAL A 17 -0.22 -6.41 3.85
CA VAL A 17 1.21 -6.29 4.26
C VAL A 17 1.39 -5.18 5.30
N SER A 18 0.76 -4.02 5.08
CA SER A 18 0.91 -2.86 5.96
C SER A 18 0.33 -3.13 7.36
N LEU A 19 -0.81 -3.83 7.44
CA LEU A 19 -1.40 -4.29 8.69
C LEU A 19 -0.48 -5.28 9.41
N ALA A 20 0.08 -6.25 8.69
CA ALA A 20 1.04 -7.19 9.28
C ALA A 20 2.25 -6.47 9.91
N ALA A 21 2.81 -5.48 9.20
CA ALA A 21 3.91 -4.68 9.70
C ALA A 21 3.52 -3.86 10.93
N ALA A 22 2.35 -3.21 10.90
CA ALA A 22 1.85 -2.40 12.02
C ALA A 22 1.68 -3.24 13.28
N TYR A 23 1.04 -4.41 13.18
CA TYR A 23 0.89 -5.34 14.30
C TYR A 23 2.23 -5.89 14.79
N TYR A 24 3.16 -6.18 13.90
CA TYR A 24 4.49 -6.66 14.27
C TYR A 24 5.23 -5.64 15.13
N TYR A 25 5.33 -4.39 14.67
CA TYR A 25 5.99 -3.34 15.44
C TYR A 25 5.23 -2.98 16.71
N HIS A 26 3.89 -3.00 16.69
CA HIS A 26 3.09 -2.80 17.88
C HIS A 26 3.37 -3.88 18.94
N GLY A 27 3.47 -5.15 18.52
CA GLY A 27 3.84 -6.26 19.39
C GLY A 27 5.23 -6.10 20.00
N LEU A 28 6.23 -5.66 19.23
CA LEU A 28 7.57 -5.38 19.75
C LEU A 28 7.57 -4.26 20.81
N ILE A 29 6.86 -3.16 20.55
CA ILE A 29 6.75 -2.03 21.49
C ILE A 29 6.06 -2.46 22.79
N LEU A 30 5.01 -3.29 22.69
CA LEU A 30 4.32 -3.83 23.87
C LEU A 30 5.22 -4.77 24.68
N ASP A 31 6.05 -5.56 24.02
CA ASP A 31 6.98 -6.50 24.65
C ASP A 31 8.09 -5.79 25.43
N GLU A 32 8.50 -4.58 24.99
CA GLU A 32 9.41 -3.70 25.72
C GLU A 32 8.79 -3.10 27.00
N GLY A 33 7.47 -3.12 27.13
CA GLY A 33 6.76 -2.60 28.30
C GLY A 33 7.00 -3.45 29.55
N ASN A 34 7.32 -2.81 30.68
CA ASN A 34 7.67 -3.50 31.93
C ASN A 34 6.45 -4.02 32.74
N THR A 35 5.37 -4.45 32.08
CA THR A 35 4.18 -4.99 32.77
C THR A 35 3.66 -6.27 32.13
N GLU A 36 3.27 -7.24 32.96
CA GLU A 36 2.69 -8.54 32.56
C GLU A 36 1.48 -8.41 31.64
N LYS A 37 0.66 -7.36 31.83
CA LYS A 37 -0.49 -7.08 30.95
C LYS A 37 -0.06 -6.82 29.51
N TYR A 38 1.06 -6.11 29.32
CA TYR A 38 1.56 -5.79 27.98
C TYR A 38 2.17 -7.00 27.29
N HIS A 39 2.75 -7.95 28.03
CA HIS A 39 3.26 -9.20 27.44
C HIS A 39 2.15 -10.04 26.78
N GLY A 40 0.98 -10.15 27.43
CA GLY A 40 -0.17 -10.83 26.83
C GLY A 40 -0.65 -10.15 25.53
N MET A 41 -0.69 -8.81 25.53
CA MET A 41 -1.06 -8.03 24.34
C MET A 41 0.00 -8.11 23.24
N ALA A 42 1.28 -8.16 23.59
CA ALA A 42 2.39 -8.30 22.67
C ALA A 42 2.30 -9.63 21.89
N VAL A 43 2.00 -10.72 22.59
CA VAL A 43 1.79 -12.04 21.97
C VAL A 43 0.60 -11.99 20.99
N ALA A 44 -0.53 -11.41 21.39
CA ALA A 44 -1.70 -11.28 20.52
C ALA A 44 -1.40 -10.44 19.27
N ALA A 45 -0.67 -9.34 19.41
CA ALA A 45 -0.26 -8.49 18.30
C ALA A 45 0.69 -9.22 17.33
N LEU A 46 1.71 -9.93 17.83
CA LEU A 46 2.62 -10.71 17.01
C LEU A 46 1.91 -11.84 16.26
N GLN A 47 0.91 -12.47 16.88
CA GLN A 47 0.08 -13.49 16.23
C GLN A 47 -0.78 -12.90 15.11
N ALA A 48 -1.41 -11.75 15.36
CA ALA A 48 -2.16 -11.04 14.31
C ALA A 48 -1.25 -10.69 13.13
N ALA A 49 -0.02 -10.24 13.40
CA ALA A 49 0.97 -9.96 12.36
C ALA A 49 1.30 -11.19 11.50
N ASP A 50 1.50 -12.36 12.10
CA ASP A 50 1.78 -13.61 11.37
C ASP A 50 0.59 -14.04 10.50
N GLU A 51 -0.65 -13.92 11.00
CA GLU A 51 -1.86 -14.23 10.23
C GLU A 51 -2.07 -13.28 9.05
N TYR A 52 -1.97 -11.95 9.26
CA TYR A 52 -2.03 -11.00 8.16
C TYR A 52 -0.89 -11.24 7.14
N PHE A 53 0.31 -11.61 7.60
CA PHE A 53 1.41 -11.89 6.68
C PHE A 53 1.16 -13.14 5.82
N LYS A 54 0.55 -14.19 6.37
CA LYS A 54 0.10 -15.36 5.60
C LYS A 54 -0.98 -14.98 4.59
N GLU A 55 -1.94 -14.16 5.00
CA GLU A 55 -3.03 -13.72 4.13
C GLU A 55 -2.51 -12.85 2.97
N SER A 56 -1.55 -11.96 3.25
CA SER A 56 -0.87 -11.18 2.21
C SER A 56 -0.21 -12.07 1.16
N LYS A 57 0.46 -13.15 1.56
CA LYS A 57 1.09 -14.08 0.61
C LYS A 57 0.07 -14.70 -0.33
N LYS A 58 -1.06 -15.18 0.20
CA LYS A 58 -2.15 -15.72 -0.62
C LYS A 58 -2.70 -14.68 -1.58
N ALA A 59 -2.95 -13.45 -1.10
CA ALA A 59 -3.41 -12.35 -1.94
C ALA A 59 -2.41 -12.03 -3.07
N CYS A 60 -1.11 -12.07 -2.76
CA CYS A 60 -0.04 -11.87 -3.73
C CYS A 60 0.03 -13.01 -4.77
N GLU A 61 -0.15 -14.26 -4.36
CA GLU A 61 -0.22 -15.41 -5.27
C GLU A 61 -1.41 -15.28 -6.23
N VAL A 62 -2.59 -14.94 -5.71
CA VAL A 62 -3.79 -14.69 -6.51
C VAL A 62 -3.57 -13.54 -7.50
N PHE A 63 -2.97 -12.45 -7.04
CA PHE A 63 -2.66 -11.31 -7.90
C PHE A 63 -1.69 -11.69 -9.03
N ASN A 64 -0.61 -12.41 -8.72
CA ASN A 64 0.36 -12.82 -9.73
C ASN A 64 -0.21 -13.81 -10.75
N ALA A 65 -1.22 -14.60 -10.36
CA ALA A 65 -1.91 -15.51 -11.26
C ALA A 65 -2.99 -14.82 -12.12
N ALA A 66 -3.41 -13.60 -11.79
CA ALA A 66 -4.41 -12.86 -12.55
C ALA A 66 -3.83 -12.34 -13.89
N HIS A 67 -4.67 -12.22 -14.92
CA HIS A 67 -4.24 -11.64 -16.20
C HIS A 67 -4.19 -10.09 -16.13
N PRO A 68 -3.17 -9.46 -16.73
CA PRO A 68 -1.99 -10.08 -17.34
C PRO A 68 -1.07 -10.67 -16.27
N LEU A 69 -0.55 -11.88 -16.51
CA LEU A 69 0.35 -12.60 -15.60
C LEU A 69 1.48 -11.67 -15.13
N SER A 70 1.44 -11.25 -13.87
CA SER A 70 2.51 -10.43 -13.30
C SER A 70 3.61 -11.33 -12.76
N ARG A 71 4.86 -10.98 -13.06
CA ARG A 71 6.00 -11.69 -12.49
C ARG A 71 6.15 -11.28 -11.03
N ASN A 72 6.25 -12.26 -10.14
CA ASN A 72 6.59 -11.99 -8.75
C ASN A 72 8.03 -11.44 -8.67
N PRO A 73 8.24 -10.18 -8.26
CA PRO A 73 9.59 -9.65 -8.11
C PRO A 73 10.29 -10.39 -6.96
N PRO A 74 11.62 -10.58 -7.01
CA PRO A 74 12.38 -11.09 -5.87
C PRO A 74 12.09 -10.26 -4.61
N LEU A 75 11.97 -10.90 -3.45
CA LEU A 75 11.77 -10.19 -2.19
C LEU A 75 12.96 -9.28 -1.90
N TRP A 76 12.68 -8.00 -1.65
CA TRP A 76 13.69 -6.99 -1.32
C TRP A 76 13.17 -6.02 -0.25
N GLY A 77 14.10 -5.28 0.36
CA GLY A 77 13.78 -4.25 1.35
C GLY A 77 12.94 -4.76 2.53
N THR A 78 11.93 -3.98 2.89
CA THR A 78 11.03 -4.23 4.04
C THR A 78 10.33 -5.58 3.95
N MET A 79 9.88 -5.99 2.76
CA MET A 79 9.14 -7.25 2.61
C MET A 79 10.03 -8.47 2.91
N LYS A 80 11.31 -8.41 2.51
CA LYS A 80 12.29 -9.45 2.86
C LYS A 80 12.47 -9.52 4.39
N TYR A 81 12.69 -8.37 5.03
CA TYR A 81 12.87 -8.30 6.48
C TYR A 81 11.67 -8.89 7.23
N LEU A 82 10.44 -8.46 6.91
CA LEU A 82 9.23 -8.94 7.56
C LEU A 82 9.03 -10.45 7.34
N SER A 83 9.35 -10.95 6.14
CA SER A 83 9.25 -12.38 5.82
C SER A 83 10.15 -13.27 6.66
N GLU A 84 11.29 -12.74 7.10
CA GLU A 84 12.24 -13.44 7.94
C GLU A 84 11.93 -13.27 9.43
N LYS A 85 11.40 -12.11 9.83
CA LYS A 85 11.24 -11.73 11.23
C LYS A 85 9.92 -12.16 11.84
N ILE A 86 8.79 -11.88 11.18
CA ILE A 86 7.46 -12.15 11.73
C ILE A 86 7.31 -13.63 12.13
N PRO A 87 7.65 -14.63 11.29
CA PRO A 87 7.46 -16.02 11.67
C PRO A 87 8.41 -16.48 12.79
N LYS A 88 9.65 -15.96 12.82
CA LYS A 88 10.65 -16.31 13.84
C LYS A 88 10.27 -15.78 15.21
N ASP A 89 9.93 -14.49 15.27
CA ASP A 89 9.63 -13.80 16.53
C ASP A 89 8.32 -14.33 17.12
N THR A 90 7.31 -14.57 16.28
CA THR A 90 6.05 -15.20 16.69
C THR A 90 6.27 -16.63 17.21
N SER A 91 7.01 -17.47 16.46
CA SER A 91 7.28 -18.85 16.87
C SER A 91 8.02 -18.94 18.21
N SER A 92 8.97 -18.02 18.46
CA SER A 92 9.73 -17.98 19.70
C SER A 92 8.88 -17.67 20.95
N LYS A 93 7.76 -16.96 20.77
CA LYS A 93 6.90 -16.46 21.85
C LYS A 93 5.66 -17.34 22.11
N VAL A 94 5.24 -18.19 21.15
CA VAL A 94 3.93 -18.89 21.19
C VAL A 94 3.95 -20.28 21.86
N ARG A 95 4.98 -20.63 22.63
CA ARG A 95 5.08 -21.98 23.26
C ARG A 95 4.06 -22.28 24.39
N ILE A 96 3.20 -21.34 24.79
CA ILE A 96 2.42 -21.46 26.04
C ILE A 96 0.89 -21.58 25.86
N ASN A 97 0.28 -21.18 24.73
CA ASN A 97 -1.20 -20.97 24.67
C ASN A 97 -1.92 -21.64 23.47
N ARG A 98 -1.49 -22.83 23.03
CA ARG A 98 -1.93 -23.50 21.79
C ARG A 98 -3.46 -23.65 21.58
N ASP A 99 -4.25 -23.62 22.64
CA ASP A 99 -5.70 -23.86 22.67
C ASP A 99 -6.58 -22.59 22.58
N LEU A 100 -6.00 -21.39 22.67
CA LEU A 100 -6.73 -20.12 22.63
C LEU A 100 -6.95 -19.54 21.22
N TYR A 101 -6.41 -20.15 20.16
CA TYR A 101 -6.11 -19.44 18.90
C TYR A 101 -6.72 -20.10 17.65
N SER A 102 -8.04 -19.96 17.47
CA SER A 102 -8.63 -20.08 16.13
C SER A 102 -8.45 -18.76 15.36
N HIS A 103 -8.38 -18.80 14.03
CA HIS A 103 -8.21 -17.62 13.17
C HIS A 103 -9.21 -16.49 13.50
N GLU A 104 -10.46 -16.86 13.81
CA GLU A 104 -11.53 -15.95 14.22
C GLU A 104 -11.24 -15.26 15.57
N LYS A 105 -10.72 -16.01 16.54
CA LYS A 105 -10.44 -15.51 17.89
C LYS A 105 -9.17 -14.65 17.94
N ILE A 106 -8.22 -14.87 17.02
CA ILE A 106 -7.01 -14.02 16.91
C ILE A 106 -7.38 -12.62 16.41
N MET A 107 -8.32 -12.52 15.47
CA MET A 107 -8.80 -11.22 14.98
C MET A 107 -9.62 -10.46 16.03
N GLU A 108 -10.39 -11.18 16.85
CA GLU A 108 -11.16 -10.60 17.95
C GLU A 108 -10.29 -10.17 19.14
N THR A 109 -9.16 -10.85 19.37
CA THR A 109 -8.25 -10.58 20.50
C THR A 109 -7.06 -9.69 20.14
N ALA A 110 -6.89 -9.32 18.87
CA ALA A 110 -5.85 -8.41 18.44
C ALA A 110 -6.07 -7.01 19.06
N PRO A 111 -5.05 -6.41 19.70
CA PRO A 111 -5.19 -5.08 20.28
C PRO A 111 -5.45 -4.05 19.19
N THR A 112 -6.35 -3.09 19.45
CA THR A 112 -6.62 -2.00 18.51
C THR A 112 -5.33 -1.22 18.23
N LEU A 113 -4.97 -1.11 16.96
CA LEU A 113 -3.82 -0.31 16.54
C LEU A 113 -4.05 1.17 16.89
N PRO A 114 -3.00 1.90 17.30
CA PRO A 114 -3.09 3.34 17.46
C PRO A 114 -3.47 4.03 16.14
N ASP A 115 -4.22 5.12 16.21
CA ASP A 115 -4.47 5.97 15.05
C ASP A 115 -3.23 6.82 14.77
N PHE A 116 -2.67 6.70 13.57
CA PHE A 116 -1.46 7.41 13.15
C PHE A 116 -1.82 8.44 12.08
N ALA A 117 -1.42 9.69 12.30
CA ALA A 117 -1.57 10.74 11.29
C ALA A 117 -0.78 10.40 10.02
N LEU A 118 -1.37 10.69 8.85
CA LEU A 118 -0.70 10.49 7.56
C LEU A 118 0.55 11.38 7.48
N ALA A 119 1.70 10.74 7.26
CA ALA A 119 2.98 11.45 7.19
C ALA A 119 3.21 12.14 5.83
N LEU A 120 2.52 11.71 4.78
CA LEU A 120 2.69 12.21 3.42
C LEU A 120 1.41 12.91 2.94
N LYS A 121 1.59 14.01 2.20
CA LYS A 121 0.55 14.68 1.43
C LYS A 121 0.91 14.63 -0.05
N PRO A 122 -0.05 14.53 -0.97
CA PRO A 122 0.24 14.66 -2.39
C PRO A 122 0.86 16.04 -2.68
N ASP A 123 1.93 16.06 -3.47
CA ASP A 123 2.48 17.29 -3.99
C ASP A 123 1.56 17.85 -5.09
N GLU A 124 1.47 19.18 -5.17
CA GLU A 124 0.72 19.83 -6.24
C GLU A 124 1.45 19.64 -7.57
N TYR A 125 0.76 19.00 -8.52
CA TYR A 125 1.33 18.74 -9.83
C TYR A 125 1.34 20.03 -10.67
N GLN A 126 2.53 20.44 -11.12
CA GLN A 126 2.67 21.55 -12.07
C GLN A 126 2.80 21.00 -13.48
N LEU A 127 1.92 21.45 -14.38
CA LEU A 127 2.03 21.15 -15.81
C LEU A 127 3.30 21.79 -16.38
N PRO A 128 4.02 21.11 -17.28
CA PRO A 128 5.11 21.74 -18.01
C PRO A 128 4.57 22.91 -18.85
N ALA A 129 5.42 23.90 -19.11
CA ALA A 129 5.08 24.99 -20.01
C ALA A 129 4.73 24.43 -21.40
N VAL A 130 3.71 25.02 -22.04
CA VAL A 130 3.31 24.64 -23.41
C VAL A 130 4.48 24.93 -24.36
N ASP A 131 4.78 23.97 -25.23
CA ASP A 131 5.83 24.14 -26.24
C ASP A 131 5.50 25.33 -27.16
N PRO A 132 6.43 26.28 -27.39
CA PRO A 132 6.19 27.43 -28.25
C PRO A 132 5.68 27.07 -29.65
N LEU A 133 6.06 25.92 -30.20
CA LEU A 133 5.64 25.44 -31.53
C LEU A 133 4.14 25.18 -31.62
N TRP A 134 3.47 24.98 -30.47
CA TRP A 134 2.03 24.75 -30.41
C TRP A 134 1.23 26.06 -30.47
N ASN A 135 1.89 27.22 -30.34
CA ASN A 135 1.26 28.54 -30.36
C ASN A 135 1.25 29.20 -31.76
N GLU A 136 2.01 28.68 -32.72
CA GLU A 136 2.14 29.25 -34.07
C GLU A 136 0.84 29.11 -34.90
N SER A 137 0.05 28.06 -34.65
CA SER A 137 -1.23 27.83 -35.33
C SER A 137 -2.35 28.79 -34.90
N VAL A 138 -2.21 29.44 -33.73
CA VAL A 138 -3.18 30.41 -33.21
C VAL A 138 -2.95 31.82 -33.81
N GLN A 139 -1.75 32.13 -34.27
CA GLN A 139 -1.46 33.42 -34.93
C GLN A 139 -1.79 33.43 -36.43
N LEU A 140 -1.72 32.29 -37.13
CA LEU A 140 -2.06 32.22 -38.55
C LEU A 140 -3.57 32.38 -38.82
N SER A 141 -4.44 32.11 -37.84
CA SER A 141 -5.89 32.32 -37.96
C SER A 141 -6.31 33.79 -37.75
N HIS A 142 -5.45 34.63 -37.18
CA HIS A 142 -5.72 36.07 -36.99
C HIS A 142 -5.13 36.98 -38.10
N ILE A 143 -4.23 36.47 -38.95
CA ILE A 143 -3.58 37.24 -40.02
C ILE A 143 -4.33 37.16 -41.37
N GLY A 144 -5.41 36.38 -41.47
CA GLY A 144 -6.14 36.10 -42.72
C GLY A 144 -7.38 36.97 -43.01
N SER A 145 -7.51 38.18 -42.47
CA SER A 145 -8.68 39.02 -42.75
C SER A 145 -8.37 40.51 -42.69
N ASN A 146 -7.73 41.08 -43.73
CA ASN A 146 -7.81 42.51 -43.98
C ASN A 146 -7.67 42.86 -45.47
N GLN A 147 -8.80 43.30 -46.03
CA GLN A 147 -8.98 44.37 -47.04
C GLN A 147 -8.53 44.11 -48.48
N VAL A 148 -9.48 43.63 -49.30
CA VAL A 148 -9.50 43.85 -50.75
C VAL A 148 -9.85 45.32 -51.00
N LYS A 149 -8.87 46.15 -51.39
CA LYS A 149 -9.11 47.50 -51.89
C LYS A 149 -9.55 47.42 -53.35
N CYS A 150 -10.81 47.74 -53.61
CA CYS A 150 -11.34 47.89 -54.96
C CYS A 150 -11.00 49.30 -55.46
N ASP A 151 -10.03 49.42 -56.37
CA ASP A 151 -9.72 50.68 -57.04
C ASP A 151 -10.71 50.92 -58.18
N LYS A 152 -11.32 52.10 -58.18
CA LYS A 152 -12.29 52.54 -59.17
C LYS A 152 -11.74 53.78 -59.87
N ARG A 153 -11.15 53.61 -61.05
CA ARG A 153 -11.30 54.47 -62.23
C ARG A 153 -10.56 53.91 -63.43
#